data_AF-A0A847JAP3-F1
#
_entry.id   AF-A0A847JAP3-F1
#
_cell.length_a   1.000
_cell.length_b   1.000
_cell.length_c   1.000
_cell.angle_alpha   90.00
_cell.angle_beta   90.00
_cell.angle_gamma   90.00
#
_symmetry.space_group_name_H-M   'P 1'
#
loop_
_entity.id
_entity.type
_entity.pdbx_description
1 polymer ?
#
loop_
_entity_poly.entity_id
_entity_poly.type
_entity_poly.pdbx_seq_one_letter_code
_entity_poly.pdbx_strand_id
1 'polypeptide(L)'
;MDEFSGNRAKTRPNRDVPRRTALLRLAAPILLWFAAAPIRSRAAEHAAAPTPTAPPPQEPAATTVPPPSAERPAPPVLDGPIAAPAPLPRHVWLADATTGRALGGYDPVGYFLNGRPTLGDPDRQSFWQGVTWLFQDEGTQAAFRDAPEVYAPLFDGHCAFAVSQGRPAEGSPQHFLVFRGRLLLFADATARTAFLLDPDRLLGEANRRWPTLLATLP
;
A
#
# COMPACT_ATOMS: atom_id res chain seq x y z
N MET A 1 24.94 -53.88 40.77
CA MET A 1 23.57 -53.35 40.67
C MET A 1 23.34 -53.04 39.21
N ASP A 2 22.85 -54.05 38.49
CA ASP A 2 22.55 -54.03 37.07
C ASP A 2 21.16 -53.44 36.85
N GLU A 3 21.06 -52.34 36.09
CA GLU A 3 19.76 -51.86 35.60
C GLU A 3 19.89 -51.48 34.13
N PHE A 4 19.89 -52.52 33.28
CA PHE A 4 19.64 -52.43 31.86
C PHE A 4 18.14 -52.70 31.67
N SER A 5 17.33 -51.66 31.41
CA SER A 5 15.89 -51.82 31.17
C SER A 5 15.44 -51.10 29.90
N GLY A 6 15.60 -51.82 28.78
CA GLY A 6 14.52 -52.11 27.83
C GLY A 6 13.81 -50.95 27.13
N ASN A 7 14.39 -50.44 26.05
CA ASN A 7 13.64 -49.82 24.95
C ASN A 7 12.79 -50.89 24.23
N ARG A 8 11.47 -50.88 24.45
CA ARG A 8 10.52 -51.71 23.68
C ARG A 8 9.78 -50.85 22.66
N ALA A 9 10.25 -50.91 21.42
CA ALA A 9 9.54 -50.42 20.24
C ALA A 9 8.14 -51.07 20.15
N LYS A 10 7.09 -50.27 20.00
CA LYS A 10 5.76 -50.72 19.59
C LYS A 10 5.42 -50.11 18.23
N THR A 11 5.70 -50.88 17.20
CA THR A 11 5.09 -50.77 15.87
C THR A 11 3.57 -50.88 16.02
N ARG A 12 2.83 -49.89 15.52
CA ARG A 12 1.37 -50.02 15.29
C ARG A 12 1.12 -50.23 13.80
N PRO A 13 0.22 -51.15 13.43
CA PRO A 13 0.02 -51.57 12.06
C PRO A 13 -0.81 -50.56 11.26
N ASN A 14 -0.44 -50.49 9.98
CA ASN A 14 -1.08 -49.81 8.87
C ASN A 14 -2.58 -50.15 8.80
N ARG A 15 -3.45 -49.15 8.59
CA ARG A 15 -4.89 -49.35 8.42
C ARG A 15 -5.30 -48.98 7.01
N ASP A 16 -5.94 -49.96 6.38
CA ASP A 16 -6.27 -50.07 4.98
C ASP A 16 -7.07 -48.90 4.39
N VAL A 17 -6.69 -48.55 3.16
CA VAL A 17 -7.42 -47.68 2.25
C VAL A 17 -8.46 -48.52 1.50
N PRO A 18 -9.77 -48.23 1.60
CA PRO A 18 -10.73 -48.87 0.72
C PRO A 18 -10.71 -48.20 -0.67
N ARG A 19 -10.20 -48.96 -1.65
CA ARG A 19 -10.48 -48.77 -3.08
C ARG A 19 -11.97 -49.02 -3.33
N ARG A 20 -12.68 -48.04 -3.89
CA ARG A 20 -13.96 -48.27 -4.56
C ARG A 20 -13.85 -47.95 -6.04
N THR A 21 -13.93 -49.01 -6.81
CA THR A 21 -13.99 -49.06 -8.26
C THR A 21 -15.46 -49.19 -8.68
N ALA A 22 -15.96 -48.28 -9.51
CA ALA A 22 -17.09 -48.45 -10.45
C ALA A 22 -17.13 -47.15 -11.29
N LEU A 23 -16.71 -47.06 -12.57
CA LEU A 23 -17.37 -47.56 -13.79
C LEU A 23 -18.89 -47.31 -13.77
N LEU A 24 -19.57 -46.66 -14.72
CA LEU A 24 -19.25 -46.04 -16.01
C LEU A 24 -20.58 -45.37 -16.50
N ARG A 25 -20.48 -44.37 -17.40
CA ARG A 25 -21.47 -43.91 -18.41
C ARG A 25 -22.53 -42.86 -18.06
N LEU A 26 -22.39 -41.69 -18.70
CA LEU A 26 -23.31 -41.02 -19.66
C LEU A 26 -22.94 -39.52 -19.64
N ALA A 27 -22.09 -39.03 -20.55
CA ALA A 27 -22.46 -38.53 -21.88
C ALA A 27 -23.62 -37.50 -21.84
N ALA A 28 -23.27 -36.22 -21.69
CA ALA A 28 -24.01 -35.10 -22.29
C ALA A 28 -23.08 -33.86 -22.37
N PRO A 29 -22.78 -33.34 -23.56
CA PRO A 29 -22.05 -32.09 -23.71
C PRO A 29 -23.00 -30.95 -23.38
N ILE A 30 -22.71 -30.17 -22.33
CA ILE A 30 -23.43 -28.91 -22.11
C ILE A 30 -22.93 -27.94 -23.17
N LEU A 31 -23.85 -27.62 -24.09
CA LEU A 31 -23.65 -26.76 -25.24
C LEU A 31 -22.88 -25.48 -24.89
N LEU A 32 -21.78 -25.26 -25.62
CA LEU A 32 -21.28 -23.95 -25.97
C LEU A 32 -22.44 -23.10 -26.50
N TRP A 33 -22.84 -22.07 -25.76
CA TRP A 33 -23.58 -20.95 -26.33
C TRP A 33 -22.58 -19.85 -26.69
N PHE A 34 -21.82 -20.08 -27.76
CA PHE A 34 -21.18 -18.98 -28.49
C PHE A 34 -22.30 -18.25 -29.24
N ALA A 35 -22.88 -17.22 -28.61
CA ALA A 35 -23.54 -16.17 -29.36
C ALA A 35 -22.44 -15.34 -30.05
N ALA A 36 -21.96 -15.85 -31.18
CA ALA A 36 -21.14 -15.11 -32.12
C ALA A 36 -22.03 -14.03 -32.77
N ALA A 37 -22.18 -12.90 -32.09
CA ALA A 37 -22.66 -11.68 -32.73
C ALA A 37 -21.57 -11.22 -33.71
N PRO A 38 -21.88 -11.00 -35.00
CA PRO A 38 -20.94 -10.37 -35.90
C PRO A 38 -20.76 -8.93 -35.43
N ILE A 39 -19.64 -8.65 -34.77
CA ILE A 39 -19.16 -7.28 -34.68
C ILE A 39 -18.81 -6.90 -36.11
N ARG A 40 -19.73 -6.18 -36.76
CA ARG A 40 -19.46 -5.49 -38.03
C ARG A 40 -18.22 -4.63 -37.82
N SER A 41 -17.10 -5.06 -38.40
CA SER A 41 -15.95 -4.20 -38.66
C SER A 41 -16.44 -3.00 -39.46
N ARG A 42 -16.58 -1.85 -38.80
CA ARG A 42 -16.69 -0.56 -39.49
C ARG A 42 -15.29 -0.14 -39.90
N ALA A 43 -14.81 -0.73 -40.99
CA ALA A 43 -13.82 -0.10 -41.85
C ALA A 43 -14.57 0.95 -42.68
N ALA A 44 -14.57 2.20 -42.21
CA ALA A 44 -15.00 3.42 -42.90
C ALA A 44 -14.97 4.53 -41.82
N GLU A 45 -14.17 5.58 -41.89
CA GLU A 45 -13.47 6.22 -43.00
C GLU A 45 -12.22 6.93 -42.46
N HIS A 46 -11.19 6.99 -43.28
CA HIS A 46 -10.21 8.06 -43.24
C HIS A 46 -10.96 9.38 -43.49
N ALA A 47 -11.37 10.06 -42.42
CA ALA A 47 -11.65 11.48 -42.45
C ALA A 47 -10.50 12.14 -41.68
N ALA A 48 -9.69 12.90 -42.42
CA ALA A 48 -8.59 13.68 -41.91
C ALA A 48 -9.00 14.39 -40.61
N ALA A 49 -8.28 14.13 -39.54
CA ALA A 49 -8.34 14.97 -38.35
C ALA A 49 -8.13 16.42 -38.80
N PRO A 50 -8.97 17.38 -38.38
CA PRO A 50 -8.66 18.77 -38.62
C PRO A 50 -7.29 19.04 -37.99
N THR A 51 -6.38 19.56 -38.81
CA THR A 51 -5.10 20.11 -38.39
C THR A 51 -5.31 20.91 -37.11
N PRO A 52 -4.53 20.69 -36.04
CA PRO A 52 -4.54 21.63 -34.92
C PRO A 52 -4.06 22.97 -35.48
N THR A 53 -4.99 23.88 -35.73
CA THR A 53 -4.69 25.29 -36.02
C THR A 53 -3.84 25.78 -34.86
N ALA A 54 -2.59 26.15 -35.17
CA ALA A 54 -1.70 26.77 -34.23
C ALA A 54 -2.42 27.98 -33.59
N PRO A 55 -2.40 28.12 -32.25
CA PRO A 55 -2.92 29.31 -31.61
C PRO A 55 -2.16 30.53 -32.15
N PRO A 56 -2.83 31.69 -32.34
CA PRO A 56 -2.16 32.90 -32.80
C PRO A 56 -1.01 33.28 -31.85
N PRO A 57 0.05 33.95 -32.33
CA PRO A 57 1.17 34.37 -31.51
C PRO A 57 0.66 35.15 -30.29
N GLN A 58 0.94 34.64 -29.10
CA GLN A 58 0.68 35.39 -27.88
C GLN A 58 1.60 36.60 -27.89
N GLU A 59 0.99 37.78 -27.95
CA GLU A 59 1.63 39.08 -27.76
C GLU A 59 2.48 39.03 -26.48
N PRO A 60 3.73 39.50 -26.49
CA PRO A 60 4.61 39.39 -25.34
C PRO A 60 3.92 40.04 -24.15
N ALA A 61 3.59 39.23 -23.15
CA ALA A 61 2.99 39.68 -21.91
C ALA A 61 3.85 40.83 -21.39
N ALA A 62 3.29 42.03 -21.43
CA ALA A 62 3.90 43.20 -20.85
C ALA A 62 4.25 42.84 -19.42
N THR A 63 5.54 42.93 -19.09
CA THR A 63 6.05 42.85 -17.73
C THR A 63 5.33 43.91 -16.92
N THR A 64 4.21 43.52 -16.33
CA THR A 64 3.59 44.28 -15.27
C THR A 64 4.51 44.10 -14.10
N VAL A 65 5.37 45.09 -13.87
CA VAL A 65 6.11 45.23 -12.62
C VAL A 65 5.09 45.03 -11.50
N PRO A 66 5.27 44.03 -10.61
CA PRO A 66 4.33 43.82 -9.52
C PRO A 66 4.24 45.11 -8.71
N PRO A 67 3.04 45.52 -8.25
CA PRO A 67 2.91 46.70 -7.41
C PRO A 67 3.85 46.55 -6.21
N PRO A 68 4.45 47.65 -5.70
CA PRO A 68 5.29 47.58 -4.52
C PRO A 68 4.49 46.88 -3.43
N SER A 69 5.08 45.80 -2.91
CA SER A 69 4.52 44.95 -1.86
C SER A 69 3.70 45.80 -0.91
N ALA A 70 2.39 45.55 -0.86
CA ALA A 70 1.53 46.12 0.18
C ALA A 70 2.30 45.96 1.49
N GLU A 71 2.61 47.09 2.12
CA GLU A 71 3.48 47.14 3.28
C GLU A 71 2.93 46.15 4.30
N ARG A 72 3.70 45.09 4.56
CA ARG A 72 3.26 44.05 5.51
C ARG A 72 2.92 44.77 6.80
N PRO A 73 1.71 44.62 7.35
CA PRO A 73 1.37 45.25 8.61
C PRO A 73 2.46 44.89 9.63
N ALA A 74 2.93 45.89 10.37
CA ALA A 74 3.95 45.69 11.38
C ALA A 74 3.52 44.52 12.27
N PRO A 75 4.43 43.56 12.57
CA PRO A 75 4.07 42.46 13.45
C PRO A 75 3.52 43.05 14.75
N PRO A 76 2.45 42.47 15.32
CA PRO A 76 1.91 42.95 16.57
C PRO A 76 3.04 42.98 17.61
N VAL A 77 3.16 44.09 18.32
CA VAL A 77 4.07 44.19 19.47
C VAL A 77 3.53 43.22 20.52
N LEU A 78 4.26 42.12 20.73
CA LEU A 78 3.90 41.11 21.71
C LEU A 78 4.42 41.54 23.08
N ASP A 79 3.59 42.24 23.85
CA ASP A 79 3.87 42.57 25.24
C ASP A 79 3.58 41.34 26.13
N GLY A 80 4.55 40.42 26.22
CA GLY A 80 4.48 39.25 27.09
C GLY A 80 5.41 38.11 26.69
N PRO A 81 5.62 37.11 27.56
CA PRO A 81 6.34 35.90 27.18
C PRO A 81 5.56 35.20 26.07
N ILE A 82 6.24 34.92 24.95
CA ILE A 82 5.70 34.05 23.90
C ILE A 82 5.57 32.66 24.52
N ALA A 83 4.39 32.34 25.04
CA ALA A 83 4.05 30.97 25.36
C ALA A 83 4.02 30.21 24.04
N ALA A 84 5.03 29.35 23.83
CA ALA A 84 4.97 28.42 22.72
C ALA A 84 3.66 27.65 22.83
N PRO A 85 2.81 27.59 21.78
CA PRO A 85 1.66 26.72 21.81
C PRO A 85 2.14 25.31 22.14
N ALA A 86 1.42 24.61 23.00
CA ALA A 86 1.69 23.20 23.25
C ALA A 86 1.80 22.50 21.88
N PRO A 87 2.87 21.74 21.61
CA PRO A 87 3.02 21.10 20.32
C PRO A 87 1.78 20.25 20.06
N LEU A 88 1.10 20.51 18.94
CA LEU A 88 0.08 19.58 18.46
C LEU A 88 0.75 18.21 18.33
N PRO A 89 0.11 17.11 18.77
CA PRO A 89 0.63 15.78 18.53
C PRO A 89 0.78 15.63 17.03
N ARG A 90 2.02 15.64 16.55
CA ARG A 90 2.32 15.41 15.15
C ARG A 90 2.24 13.91 15.02
N HIS A 91 1.12 13.40 14.50
CA HIS A 91 1.08 12.03 14.06
C HIS A 91 2.06 11.91 12.89
N VAL A 92 3.28 11.45 13.19
CA VAL A 92 4.30 11.19 12.19
C VAL A 92 4.14 9.75 11.76
N TRP A 93 3.99 9.58 10.46
CA TRP A 93 4.02 8.28 9.82
C TRP A 93 5.28 7.49 10.19
N LEU A 94 5.18 6.16 10.27
CA LEU A 94 6.34 5.34 10.61
C LEU A 94 7.42 5.48 9.52
N ALA A 95 8.51 6.15 9.88
CA ALA A 95 9.71 6.26 9.07
C ALA A 95 10.73 5.22 9.54
N ASP A 96 11.50 4.71 8.58
CA ASP A 96 12.62 3.84 8.89
C ASP A 96 13.62 4.57 9.81
N ALA A 97 13.96 3.95 10.93
CA ALA A 97 14.78 4.58 11.97
C ALA A 97 16.20 4.91 11.51
N THR A 98 16.70 4.25 10.47
CA THR A 98 18.07 4.44 9.95
C THR A 98 18.14 5.56 8.94
N THR A 99 17.16 5.61 8.02
CA THR A 99 17.17 6.49 6.85
C THR A 99 16.25 7.69 6.99
N GLY A 100 15.30 7.67 7.95
CA GLY A 100 14.26 8.67 8.11
C GLY A 100 13.25 8.70 6.97
N ARG A 101 13.24 7.67 6.11
CA ARG A 101 12.39 7.59 4.91
C ARG A 101 11.17 6.71 5.15
N ALA A 102 10.05 7.07 4.54
CA ALA A 102 8.88 6.23 4.49
C ALA A 102 9.24 4.91 3.80
N LEU A 103 8.74 3.80 4.34
CA LEU A 103 8.97 2.46 3.83
C LEU A 103 10.45 2.11 3.64
N GLY A 104 11.41 2.75 4.34
CA GLY A 104 12.84 2.53 4.09
C GLY A 104 13.31 2.93 2.68
N GLY A 105 12.55 3.79 1.99
CA GLY A 105 12.86 4.28 0.63
C GLY A 105 12.31 3.40 -0.51
N TYR A 106 11.42 2.44 -0.21
CA TYR A 106 10.71 1.70 -1.25
C TYR A 106 9.53 2.51 -1.82
N ASP A 107 9.31 2.39 -3.12
CA ASP A 107 8.23 3.05 -3.84
C ASP A 107 6.86 2.46 -3.42
N PRO A 108 5.96 3.25 -2.81
CA PRO A 108 4.64 2.79 -2.37
C PRO A 108 3.72 2.37 -3.52
N VAL A 109 3.84 3.00 -4.68
CA VAL A 109 3.03 2.67 -5.87
C VAL A 109 3.53 1.38 -6.52
N GLY A 110 4.84 1.13 -6.44
CA GLY A 110 5.49 -0.07 -6.95
C GLY A 110 4.88 -1.38 -6.42
N TYR A 111 4.37 -1.40 -5.17
CA TYR A 111 3.68 -2.57 -4.61
C TYR A 111 2.43 -2.98 -5.39
N PHE A 112 1.72 -2.00 -5.96
CA PHE A 112 0.46 -2.21 -6.70
C PHE A 112 0.72 -2.54 -8.16
N LEU A 113 1.74 -1.92 -8.77
CA LEU A 113 2.08 -2.12 -10.18
C LEU A 113 2.90 -3.38 -10.41
N ASN A 114 3.96 -3.55 -9.63
CA ASN A 114 4.98 -4.58 -9.87
C ASN A 114 4.75 -5.83 -9.02
N GLY A 115 3.88 -5.75 -8.01
CA GLY A 115 3.65 -6.84 -7.05
C GLY A 115 4.91 -7.19 -6.23
N ARG A 116 5.88 -6.28 -6.14
CA ARG A 116 7.13 -6.45 -5.39
C ARG A 116 7.65 -5.10 -4.87
N PRO A 117 8.37 -5.09 -3.74
CA PRO A 117 9.01 -3.88 -3.25
C PRO A 117 10.08 -3.45 -4.24
N THR A 118 10.06 -2.19 -4.68
CA THR A 118 11.10 -1.63 -5.55
C THR A 118 11.65 -0.38 -4.89
N LEU A 119 12.98 -0.24 -4.84
CA LEU A 119 13.61 0.95 -4.26
C LEU A 119 13.33 2.17 -5.14
N GLY A 120 12.99 3.28 -4.49
CA GLY A 120 12.87 4.57 -5.16
C GLY A 120 14.22 5.24 -5.38
N ASP A 121 14.20 6.23 -6.26
CA ASP A 121 15.33 7.10 -6.57
C ASP A 121 15.39 8.25 -5.54
N PRO A 122 16.52 8.50 -4.86
CA PRO A 122 16.68 9.64 -3.96
C PRO A 122 16.39 11.00 -4.60
N ASP A 123 16.55 11.13 -5.92
CA ASP A 123 16.27 12.37 -6.65
C ASP A 123 14.76 12.55 -6.93
N ARG A 124 13.97 11.48 -6.78
CA ARG A 124 12.51 11.48 -6.96
C ARG A 124 11.83 11.26 -5.61
N GLN A 125 11.61 12.36 -4.90
CA GLN A 125 11.03 12.33 -3.56
C GLN A 125 9.83 13.25 -3.38
N SER A 126 8.96 12.90 -2.44
CA SER A 126 7.85 13.77 -2.00
C SER A 126 7.70 13.74 -0.49
N PHE A 127 7.34 14.88 0.10
CA PHE A 127 7.12 14.99 1.53
C PHE A 127 5.62 14.94 1.81
N TRP A 128 5.18 13.98 2.61
CA TRP A 128 3.78 13.78 2.96
C TRP A 128 3.64 13.14 4.34
N GLN A 129 2.71 13.64 5.16
CA GLN A 129 2.48 13.22 6.56
C GLN A 129 3.74 13.17 7.43
N GLY A 130 4.62 14.17 7.26
CA GLY A 130 5.81 14.31 8.09
C GLY A 130 7.01 13.45 7.69
N VAL A 131 6.90 12.66 6.61
CA VAL A 131 7.96 11.75 6.16
C VAL A 131 8.27 11.93 4.67
N THR A 132 9.50 11.59 4.29
CA THR A 132 9.96 11.62 2.90
C THR A 132 9.74 10.28 2.22
N TRP A 133 9.04 10.31 1.09
CA TRP A 133 8.72 9.17 0.23
C TRP A 133 9.60 9.19 -1.01
N LEU A 134 10.06 8.02 -1.46
CA LEU A 134 10.84 7.88 -2.69
C LEU A 134 10.06 7.13 -3.76
N PHE A 135 10.38 7.41 -5.02
CA PHE A 135 9.68 6.87 -6.18
C PHE A 135 10.66 6.37 -7.22
N GLN A 136 10.32 5.27 -7.88
CA GLN A 136 11.13 4.68 -8.93
C GLN A 136 11.21 5.62 -10.15
N ASP A 137 10.09 6.25 -10.51
CA ASP A 137 9.97 7.16 -11.66
C ASP A 137 8.97 8.30 -11.41
N GLU A 138 8.88 9.22 -12.38
CA GLU A 138 7.97 10.38 -12.29
C GLU A 138 6.49 9.98 -12.30
N GLY A 139 6.16 8.86 -12.94
CA GLY A 139 4.79 8.35 -13.03
C GLY A 139 4.30 7.83 -11.67
N THR A 140 5.12 7.06 -10.97
CA THR A 140 4.79 6.60 -9.61
C THR A 140 4.74 7.75 -8.61
N GLN A 141 5.64 8.72 -8.72
CA GLN A 141 5.59 9.94 -7.92
C GLN A 141 4.30 10.73 -8.14
N ALA A 142 3.90 10.94 -9.41
CA ALA A 142 2.67 11.65 -9.74
C ALA A 142 1.44 10.90 -9.21
N ALA A 143 1.37 9.58 -9.41
CA ALA A 143 0.28 8.76 -8.89
C ALA A 143 0.15 8.85 -7.36
N PHE A 144 1.28 8.81 -6.63
CA PHE A 144 1.26 8.97 -5.19
C PHE A 144 0.79 10.36 -4.76
N ARG A 145 1.27 11.42 -5.42
CA ARG A 145 0.84 12.80 -5.10
C ARG A 145 -0.67 13.00 -5.31
N ASP A 146 -1.24 12.35 -6.31
CA ASP A 146 -2.66 12.49 -6.64
C ASP A 146 -3.57 11.71 -5.66
N ALA A 147 -3.10 10.58 -5.12
CA ALA A 147 -3.87 9.75 -4.20
C ALA A 147 -3.01 9.05 -3.12
N PRO A 148 -2.35 9.82 -2.23
CA PRO A 148 -1.38 9.26 -1.30
C PRO A 148 -2.05 8.27 -0.32
N GLU A 149 -3.29 8.52 0.09
CA GLU A 149 -4.04 7.66 1.00
C GLU A 149 -4.34 6.27 0.42
N VAL A 150 -4.24 6.07 -0.89
CA VAL A 150 -4.42 4.76 -1.54
C VAL A 150 -3.14 3.93 -1.46
N TYR A 151 -2.01 4.55 -1.79
CA TYR A 151 -0.73 3.89 -1.95
C TYR A 151 0.04 3.74 -0.65
N ALA A 152 -0.18 4.64 0.29
CA ALA A 152 0.43 4.59 1.60
C ALA A 152 -0.11 3.37 2.40
N PRO A 153 0.74 2.59 3.10
CA PRO A 153 0.30 1.47 3.92
C PRO A 153 -0.72 1.86 4.99
N LEU A 154 -1.66 0.96 5.25
CA LEU A 154 -2.55 1.09 6.39
C LEU A 154 -1.77 1.06 7.71
N PHE A 155 -2.43 1.56 8.75
CA PHE A 155 -1.89 1.62 10.11
C PHE A 155 -0.56 2.38 10.19
N ASP A 156 -0.41 3.39 9.34
CA ASP A 156 0.72 4.31 9.29
C ASP A 156 2.07 3.58 9.22
N GLY A 157 2.11 2.44 8.52
CA GLY A 157 3.30 1.60 8.35
C GLY A 157 3.49 0.50 9.40
N HIS A 158 2.58 0.36 10.36
CA HIS A 158 2.65 -0.68 11.39
C HIS A 158 2.18 -2.05 10.86
N CYS A 159 2.68 -3.11 11.49
CA CYS A 159 2.33 -4.49 11.21
C CYS A 159 0.83 -4.73 11.43
N ALA A 160 0.09 -5.02 10.34
CA ALA A 160 -1.35 -5.23 10.38
C ALA A 160 -1.76 -6.38 11.30
N PHE A 161 -0.95 -7.46 11.33
CA PHE A 161 -1.19 -8.56 12.26
C PHE A 161 -1.01 -8.13 13.72
N ALA A 162 0.07 -7.41 14.06
CA ALA A 162 0.28 -6.93 15.42
C ALA A 162 -0.85 -6.00 15.88
N VAL A 163 -1.28 -5.08 15.02
CA VAL A 163 -2.41 -4.17 15.26
C VAL A 163 -3.70 -4.97 15.50
N SER A 164 -3.96 -6.01 14.72
CA SER A 164 -5.08 -6.94 14.95
C SER A 164 -5.02 -7.68 16.29
N GLN A 165 -3.84 -7.75 16.91
CA GLN A 165 -3.61 -8.32 18.25
C GLN A 165 -3.60 -7.25 19.35
N GLY A 166 -3.86 -5.98 19.03
CA GLY A 166 -3.93 -4.90 20.01
C GLY A 166 -2.56 -4.40 20.48
N ARG A 167 -1.51 -4.56 19.66
CA ARG A 167 -0.18 -4.02 19.95
C ARG A 167 0.43 -3.38 18.70
N PRO A 168 1.13 -2.24 18.80
CA PRO A 168 1.87 -1.70 17.67
C PRO A 168 3.16 -2.51 17.48
N ALA A 169 3.54 -2.74 16.24
CA ALA A 169 4.87 -3.22 15.88
C ALA A 169 5.20 -2.65 14.50
N GLU A 170 6.46 -2.36 14.23
CA GLU A 170 6.91 -1.87 12.93
C GLU A 170 6.62 -2.90 11.83
N GLY A 171 6.14 -2.39 10.69
CA GLY A 171 5.96 -3.19 9.48
C GLY A 171 7.23 -3.18 8.64
N SER A 172 7.59 -4.33 8.09
CA SER A 172 8.69 -4.43 7.13
C SER A 172 8.18 -4.17 5.71
N PRO A 173 8.84 -3.30 4.93
CA PRO A 173 8.58 -3.12 3.50
C PRO A 173 8.71 -4.43 2.69
N GLN A 174 9.51 -5.39 3.18
CA GLN A 174 9.73 -6.68 2.53
C GLN A 174 8.58 -7.67 2.75
N HIS A 175 7.78 -7.46 3.78
CA HIS A 175 6.69 -8.35 4.14
C HIS A 175 5.37 -7.59 4.02
N PHE A 176 4.79 -7.63 2.83
CA PHE A 176 3.59 -6.86 2.51
C PHE A 176 2.46 -7.73 1.94
N LEU A 177 1.26 -7.16 1.90
CA LEU A 177 0.11 -7.67 1.17
C LEU A 177 -0.68 -6.49 0.63
N VAL A 178 -1.01 -6.53 -0.67
CA VAL A 178 -2.06 -5.66 -1.21
C VAL A 178 -3.37 -6.43 -1.09
N PHE A 179 -4.27 -5.95 -0.25
CA PHE A 179 -5.57 -6.58 0.00
C PHE A 179 -6.67 -5.52 -0.04
N ARG A 180 -7.73 -5.76 -0.82
CA ARG A 180 -8.82 -4.80 -1.07
C ARG A 180 -8.34 -3.41 -1.51
N GLY A 181 -7.32 -3.38 -2.36
CA GLY A 181 -6.75 -2.13 -2.87
C GLY A 181 -6.00 -1.30 -1.81
N ARG A 182 -5.62 -1.91 -0.69
CA ARG A 182 -4.84 -1.27 0.38
C ARG A 182 -3.54 -2.02 0.61
N LEU A 183 -2.46 -1.28 0.84
CA LEU A 183 -1.17 -1.83 1.22
C LEU A 183 -1.16 -2.12 2.73
N LEU A 184 -0.77 -3.34 3.10
CA LEU A 184 -0.59 -3.80 4.47
C LEU A 184 0.87 -4.26 4.63
N LEU A 185 1.50 -3.89 5.73
CA LEU A 185 2.84 -4.38 6.09
C LEU A 185 2.78 -5.36 7.26
N PHE A 186 3.83 -6.16 7.39
CA PHE A 186 3.99 -7.15 8.45
C PHE A 186 5.42 -7.09 8.99
N ALA A 187 5.60 -7.35 10.27
CA ALA A 187 6.93 -7.36 10.89
C ALA A 187 7.84 -8.44 10.25
N ASP A 188 7.26 -9.60 9.94
CA ASP A 188 7.97 -10.76 9.40
C ASP A 188 7.04 -11.67 8.57
N ALA A 189 7.62 -12.70 7.97
CA ALA A 189 6.90 -13.71 7.19
C ALA A 189 5.89 -14.52 8.02
N THR A 190 6.15 -14.73 9.31
CA THR A 190 5.26 -15.47 10.21
C THR A 190 3.98 -14.68 10.48
N ALA A 191 4.11 -13.39 10.79
CA ALA A 191 2.99 -12.47 10.98
C ALA A 191 2.14 -12.36 9.71
N ARG A 192 2.77 -12.27 8.53
CA ARG A 192 2.07 -12.28 7.24
C ARG A 192 1.29 -13.57 7.04
N THR A 193 1.92 -14.73 7.29
CA THR A 193 1.28 -16.03 7.12
C THR A 193 0.10 -16.20 8.08
N ALA A 194 0.25 -15.79 9.34
CA ALA A 194 -0.82 -15.79 10.32
C ALA A 194 -2.00 -14.90 9.90
N PHE A 195 -1.71 -13.74 9.31
CA PHE A 195 -2.74 -12.85 8.77
C PHE A 195 -3.55 -13.47 7.63
N LEU A 196 -2.87 -14.21 6.74
CA LEU A 196 -3.49 -14.85 5.59
C LEU A 196 -4.45 -16.01 5.95
N LEU A 197 -4.46 -16.49 7.19
CA LEU A 197 -5.41 -17.51 7.64
C LEU A 197 -6.85 -17.00 7.70
N ASP A 198 -7.04 -15.71 8.01
CA ASP A 198 -8.35 -15.06 8.10
C ASP A 198 -8.22 -13.54 7.92
N PRO A 199 -7.90 -13.08 6.69
CA PRO A 199 -7.54 -11.68 6.44
C PRO A 199 -8.71 -10.73 6.68
N ASP A 200 -9.94 -11.17 6.44
CA ASP A 200 -11.15 -10.37 6.66
C ASP A 200 -11.36 -10.06 8.13
N ARG A 201 -11.35 -11.09 8.99
CA ARG A 201 -11.52 -10.89 10.42
C ARG A 201 -10.38 -10.07 11.00
N LEU A 202 -9.13 -10.39 10.64
CA LEU A 202 -7.94 -9.74 11.20
C LEU A 202 -7.81 -8.29 10.75
N LEU A 203 -8.16 -7.96 9.50
CA LEU A 203 -8.25 -6.56 9.05
C LEU A 203 -9.35 -5.81 9.83
N GLY A 204 -10.50 -6.45 10.05
CA GLY A 204 -11.59 -5.88 10.85
C GLY A 204 -11.18 -5.59 12.29
N GLU A 205 -10.47 -6.52 12.95
CA GLU A 205 -9.91 -6.31 14.28
C GLU A 205 -8.89 -5.17 14.30
N ALA A 206 -7.98 -5.14 13.32
CA ALA A 206 -6.95 -4.11 13.24
C ALA A 206 -7.58 -2.72 13.08
N ASN A 207 -8.56 -2.57 12.19
CA ASN A 207 -9.30 -1.31 12.01
C ASN A 207 -10.01 -0.84 13.28
N ARG A 208 -10.60 -1.76 14.06
CA ARG A 208 -11.26 -1.40 15.33
C ARG A 208 -10.27 -0.94 16.40
N ARG A 209 -9.07 -1.52 16.44
CA ARG A 209 -8.07 -1.24 17.47
C ARG A 209 -7.18 -0.06 17.12
N TRP A 210 -7.02 0.24 15.83
CA TRP A 210 -6.09 1.28 15.37
C TRP A 210 -6.29 2.65 16.01
N PRO A 211 -7.52 3.22 16.10
CA PRO A 211 -7.69 4.55 16.70
C PRO A 211 -7.21 4.64 18.15
N THR A 212 -7.42 3.58 18.95
CA THR A 212 -6.94 3.51 20.33
C THR A 212 -5.42 3.38 20.40
N LEU A 213 -4.83 2.52 19.57
CA LEU A 213 -3.38 2.34 19.50
C LEU A 213 -2.68 3.62 19.05
N LEU A 214 -3.22 4.28 18.04
CA LEU A 214 -2.72 5.54 17.49
C LEU A 214 -2.63 6.63 18.57
N ALA A 215 -3.61 6.71 19.46
CA ALA A 215 -3.63 7.66 20.57
C ALA A 215 -2.57 7.37 21.66
N THR A 216 -1.97 6.17 21.65
CA THR A 216 -0.91 5.76 22.60
C THR A 216 0.50 5.84 22.02
N LEU A 217 0.63 6.08 20.71
CA LEU A 217 1.92 6.23 20.07
C LEU A 217 2.57 7.57 20.47
N PRO A 218 3.89 7.60 20.67
CA PRO A 218 4.63 8.78 21.14
C PRO A 218 4.70 9.91 20.10
#